data_AF-A0A383BCK5-F1
#
_entry.id   AF-A0A383BCK5-F1
#
_cell.length_a   1.000
_cell.length_b   1.000
_cell.length_c   1.000
_cell.angle_alpha   90.00
_cell.angle_beta   90.00
_cell.angle_gamma   90.00
#
_symmetry.space_group_name_H-M   'P 1'
#
loop_
_entity.id
_entity.type
_entity.pdbx_description
1 polymer ?
#
loop_
_entity_poly.entity_id
_entity_poly.type
_entity_poly.pdbx_seq_one_letter_code
_entity_poly.pdbx_strand_id
1 'polypeptide(L)'
;MKPVPGPPNDTDGESPNPATDELFGIPPKAHFSTEILKRIKGLTGKSDINIQSVRREQFREIYFFQKGNETSRVDINYSGKNKITKITTPNQTELSLEIIELISPLEGLVISVTPKISIEIEFEEKFLNDFHKRLRPLVEQKEIRIVNVESFEYRQRYTFSRSGENAVFDIIFNGKKQFTKYAPVKNLCTSNSFSTDIQTILTKGLSQ
;
A
#
# COMPACT_ATOMS: atom_id res chain seq x y z
N MET A 1 -34.18 54.73 -19.48
CA MET A 1 -33.86 53.75 -18.40
C MET A 1 -33.71 52.39 -19.05
N LYS A 2 -32.52 51.77 -19.01
CA LYS A 2 -32.27 50.40 -19.47
C LYS A 2 -31.96 49.53 -18.24
N PRO A 3 -32.42 48.26 -18.17
CA PRO A 3 -32.22 47.40 -17.02
C PRO A 3 -30.78 46.84 -16.98
N VAL A 4 -30.29 46.60 -15.76
CA VAL A 4 -28.98 46.00 -15.45
C VAL A 4 -29.08 44.47 -15.57
N PRO A 5 -28.09 43.76 -16.16
CA PRO A 5 -28.10 42.31 -16.19
C PRO A 5 -27.65 41.71 -14.85
N GLY A 6 -28.32 40.65 -14.41
CA GLY A 6 -27.97 39.88 -13.21
C GLY A 6 -26.68 39.06 -13.39
N PRO A 7 -26.09 38.55 -12.29
CA PRO A 7 -24.81 37.84 -12.33
C PRO A 7 -24.95 36.49 -13.04
N PRO A 8 -23.89 36.00 -13.71
CA PRO A 8 -23.89 34.70 -14.36
C PRO A 8 -23.93 33.58 -13.32
N ASN A 9 -24.71 32.56 -13.64
CA ASN A 9 -24.87 31.34 -12.86
C ASN A 9 -23.77 30.36 -13.31
N ASP A 10 -22.70 30.24 -12.52
CA ASP A 10 -21.63 29.27 -12.78
C ASP A 10 -22.11 27.89 -12.30
N THR A 11 -22.60 27.09 -13.24
CA THR A 11 -22.74 25.63 -13.06
C THR A 11 -21.81 24.97 -14.06
N ASP A 12 -20.53 24.84 -13.70
CA ASP A 12 -19.60 24.00 -14.45
C ASP A 12 -19.92 22.53 -14.15
N GLY A 13 -20.46 21.87 -15.16
CA GLY A 13 -20.53 20.41 -15.24
C GLY A 13 -19.12 19.85 -15.43
N GLU A 14 -18.47 19.48 -14.33
CA GLU A 14 -17.21 18.75 -14.37
C GLU A 14 -17.48 17.35 -14.95
N SER A 15 -16.99 17.12 -16.17
CA SER A 15 -17.02 15.81 -16.81
C SER A 15 -16.22 14.80 -15.97
N PRO A 16 -16.68 13.55 -15.80
CA PRO A 16 -16.00 12.60 -14.93
C PRO A 16 -14.60 12.31 -15.47
N ASN A 17 -13.59 12.56 -14.64
CA ASN A 17 -12.21 12.22 -14.93
C ASN A 17 -12.10 10.67 -15.01
N PRO A 18 -11.60 10.07 -16.11
CA PRO A 18 -11.56 8.62 -16.29
C PRO A 18 -10.78 7.88 -15.19
N ALA A 19 -9.83 8.55 -14.53
CA ALA A 19 -9.11 8.00 -13.37
C ALA A 19 -10.00 7.77 -12.14
N THR A 20 -11.16 8.44 -12.05
CA THR A 20 -12.08 8.34 -10.91
C THR A 20 -12.95 7.09 -10.97
N ASP A 21 -13.18 6.56 -12.17
CA ASP A 21 -14.01 5.36 -12.40
C ASP A 21 -13.29 4.09 -11.91
N GLU A 22 -11.98 3.96 -12.18
CA GLU A 22 -11.17 2.84 -11.67
C GLU A 22 -10.95 2.84 -10.14
N LEU A 23 -11.22 3.98 -9.51
CA LEU A 23 -11.11 4.22 -8.07
C LEU A 23 -12.47 4.18 -7.35
N PHE A 24 -13.57 3.91 -8.06
CA PHE A 24 -14.89 3.67 -7.48
C PHE A 24 -15.40 4.80 -6.56
N GLY A 25 -15.05 6.06 -6.86
CA GLY A 25 -15.39 7.22 -6.03
C GLY A 25 -14.36 7.57 -4.96
N ILE A 26 -13.22 6.87 -4.88
CA ILE A 26 -12.07 7.28 -4.06
C ILE A 26 -11.27 8.35 -4.79
N PRO A 27 -11.00 9.53 -4.17
CA PRO A 27 -10.13 10.53 -4.77
C PRO A 27 -8.70 10.01 -4.93
N PRO A 28 -7.99 10.28 -6.05
CA PRO A 28 -6.61 9.81 -6.26
C PRO A 28 -5.60 10.21 -5.16
N LYS A 29 -5.86 11.34 -4.49
CA LYS A 29 -5.04 11.86 -3.38
C LYS A 29 -5.33 11.16 -2.04
N ALA A 30 -6.38 10.35 -1.96
CA ALA A 30 -6.71 9.56 -0.78
C ALA A 30 -5.86 8.28 -0.75
N HIS A 31 -4.56 8.45 -0.50
CA HIS A 31 -3.59 7.36 -0.61
C HIS A 31 -3.92 6.16 0.29
N PHE A 32 -4.42 6.39 1.51
CA PHE A 32 -4.83 5.32 2.42
C PHE A 32 -5.97 4.49 1.83
N SER A 33 -7.05 5.17 1.40
CA SER A 33 -8.21 4.56 0.74
C SER A 33 -7.81 3.81 -0.54
N THR A 34 -6.91 4.39 -1.33
CA THR A 34 -6.40 3.76 -2.56
C THR A 34 -5.64 2.47 -2.25
N GLU A 35 -4.91 2.43 -1.13
CA GLU A 35 -4.22 1.23 -0.69
C GLU A 35 -5.17 0.17 -0.09
N ILE A 36 -6.24 0.57 0.59
CA ILE A 36 -7.33 -0.36 0.97
C ILE A 36 -7.93 -0.98 -0.29
N LEU A 37 -8.32 -0.15 -1.27
CA LEU A 37 -8.88 -0.61 -2.54
C LEU A 37 -7.95 -1.59 -3.25
N LYS A 38 -6.64 -1.29 -3.33
CA LYS A 38 -5.65 -2.19 -3.93
C LYS A 38 -5.65 -3.56 -3.26
N ARG A 39 -5.67 -3.61 -1.92
CA ARG A 39 -5.67 -4.86 -1.16
C ARG A 39 -6.96 -5.65 -1.35
N ILE A 40 -8.11 -4.99 -1.30
CA ILE A 40 -9.40 -5.63 -1.54
C ILE A 40 -9.44 -6.22 -2.95
N LYS A 41 -9.05 -5.46 -3.99
CA LYS A 41 -8.93 -5.99 -5.36
C LYS A 41 -8.02 -7.21 -5.44
N GLY A 42 -6.91 -7.22 -4.71
CA GLY A 42 -5.98 -8.36 -4.69
C GLY A 42 -6.57 -9.62 -4.04
N LEU A 43 -7.47 -9.47 -3.07
CA LEU A 43 -8.14 -10.57 -2.37
C LEU A 43 -9.38 -11.06 -3.13
N THR A 44 -10.13 -10.17 -3.78
CA THR A 44 -11.34 -10.52 -4.55
C THR A 44 -11.05 -10.83 -6.01
N GLY A 45 -9.86 -10.53 -6.55
CA GLY A 45 -9.56 -10.66 -7.98
C GLY A 45 -9.56 -12.09 -8.55
N LYS A 46 -9.75 -13.11 -7.71
CA LYS A 46 -9.92 -14.51 -8.13
C LYS A 46 -11.37 -14.99 -8.07
N SER A 47 -12.28 -14.18 -7.55
CA SER A 47 -13.72 -14.47 -7.54
C SER A 47 -14.45 -13.65 -8.60
N ASP A 48 -15.72 -13.95 -8.79
CA ASP A 48 -16.68 -13.21 -9.62
C ASP A 48 -17.28 -11.98 -8.88
N ILE A 49 -16.65 -11.58 -7.78
CA ILE A 49 -17.05 -10.46 -6.93
C ILE A 49 -16.41 -9.17 -7.46
N ASN A 50 -17.25 -8.22 -7.86
CA ASN A 50 -16.84 -6.92 -8.37
C ASN A 50 -17.15 -5.81 -7.35
N ILE A 51 -16.31 -4.78 -7.32
CA ILE A 51 -16.59 -3.55 -6.56
C ILE A 51 -17.43 -2.64 -7.46
N GLN A 52 -18.54 -2.13 -6.96
CA GLN A 52 -19.43 -1.22 -7.68
C GLN A 52 -19.17 0.24 -7.30
N SER A 53 -19.02 0.52 -6.01
CA SER A 53 -18.71 1.87 -5.54
C SER A 53 -18.13 1.84 -4.12
N VAL A 54 -17.46 2.91 -3.76
CA VAL A 54 -16.95 3.16 -2.41
C VAL A 54 -17.43 4.52 -1.94
N ARG A 55 -18.09 4.54 -0.78
CA ARG A 55 -18.42 5.78 -0.07
C ARG A 55 -17.49 5.94 1.12
N ARG A 56 -16.97 7.15 1.31
CA ARG A 56 -16.06 7.45 2.41
C ARG A 56 -16.76 8.28 3.47
N GLU A 57 -16.55 7.92 4.71
CA GLU A 57 -16.98 8.64 5.89
C GLU A 57 -15.80 8.76 6.86
N GLN A 58 -15.96 9.54 7.92
CA GLN A 58 -14.90 9.66 8.91
C GLN A 58 -14.64 8.30 9.56
N PHE A 59 -13.40 7.81 9.43
CA PHE A 59 -12.95 6.51 9.97
C PHE A 59 -13.66 5.27 9.42
N ARG A 60 -14.37 5.41 8.28
CA ARG A 60 -15.12 4.31 7.67
C ARG A 60 -15.14 4.43 6.14
N GLU A 61 -14.97 3.31 5.46
CA GLU A 61 -15.25 3.17 4.03
C GLU A 61 -16.34 2.12 3.83
N ILE A 62 -17.35 2.48 3.05
CA ILE A 62 -18.50 1.63 2.73
C ILE A 62 -18.32 1.16 1.29
N TYR A 63 -18.00 -0.12 1.13
CA TYR A 63 -17.85 -0.77 -0.16
C TYR A 63 -19.17 -1.44 -0.55
N PHE A 64 -19.60 -1.21 -1.78
CA PHE A 64 -20.69 -1.95 -2.41
C PHE A 64 -20.09 -2.92 -3.42
N PHE A 65 -20.38 -4.20 -3.23
CA PHE A 65 -19.94 -5.29 -4.07
C PHE A 65 -21.10 -5.88 -4.87
N GLN A 66 -20.79 -6.54 -5.98
CA GLN A 66 -21.75 -7.28 -6.79
C GLN A 66 -21.19 -8.65 -7.19
N LYS A 67 -22.04 -9.67 -7.14
CA LYS A 67 -21.79 -11.01 -7.70
C LYS A 67 -23.05 -11.45 -8.44
N GLY A 68 -22.97 -11.57 -9.77
CA GLY A 68 -24.15 -11.76 -10.61
C GLY A 68 -25.19 -10.65 -10.39
N ASN A 69 -26.41 -11.03 -9.98
CA ASN A 69 -27.51 -10.10 -9.69
C ASN A 69 -27.58 -9.67 -8.22
N GLU A 70 -26.72 -10.22 -7.36
CA GLU A 70 -26.69 -9.90 -5.94
C GLU A 70 -25.74 -8.75 -5.66
N THR A 71 -26.15 -7.86 -4.76
CA THR A 71 -25.31 -6.77 -4.26
C THR A 71 -25.18 -6.85 -2.76
N SER A 72 -24.01 -6.52 -2.24
CA SER A 72 -23.74 -6.55 -0.81
C SER A 72 -22.92 -5.36 -0.35
N ARG A 73 -23.19 -4.89 0.86
CA ARG A 73 -22.49 -3.77 1.50
C ARG A 73 -21.52 -4.32 2.55
N VAL A 74 -20.29 -3.84 2.53
CA VAL A 74 -19.31 -4.11 3.58
C VAL A 74 -18.65 -2.80 4.02
N ASP A 75 -18.59 -2.61 5.32
CA ASP A 75 -18.03 -1.45 6.01
C ASP A 75 -16.63 -1.78 6.54
N ILE A 76 -15.65 -1.03 6.09
CA ILE A 76 -14.24 -1.08 6.53
C ILE A 76 -14.01 0.06 7.51
N ASN A 77 -13.91 -0.27 8.79
CA ASN A 77 -13.63 0.71 9.84
C ASN A 77 -12.13 0.78 10.08
N TYR A 78 -11.62 1.99 10.35
CA TYR A 78 -10.22 2.21 10.62
C TYR A 78 -10.00 3.31 11.67
N SER A 79 -8.77 3.45 12.14
CA SER A 79 -8.39 4.48 13.10
C SER A 79 -7.45 5.52 12.47
N GLY A 80 -7.25 6.65 13.16
CA GLY A 80 -6.29 7.69 12.75
C GLY A 80 -4.82 7.22 12.69
N LYS A 81 -4.50 6.00 13.12
CA LYS A 81 -3.19 5.36 12.93
C LYS A 81 -3.12 4.52 11.65
N ASN A 82 -4.03 4.75 10.69
CA ASN A 82 -4.17 3.97 9.46
C ASN A 82 -4.31 2.46 9.72
N LYS A 83 -4.90 2.08 10.85
CA LYS A 83 -5.17 0.68 11.21
C LYS A 83 -6.60 0.34 10.83
N ILE A 84 -6.82 -0.69 10.03
CA ILE A 84 -8.15 -1.29 9.84
C ILE A 84 -8.53 -1.96 11.16
N THR A 85 -9.58 -1.46 11.79
CA THR A 85 -10.00 -1.89 13.12
C THR A 85 -11.07 -2.96 13.07
N LYS A 86 -11.97 -2.90 12.08
CA LYS A 86 -13.08 -3.85 11.97
C LYS A 86 -13.65 -3.90 10.56
N ILE A 87 -14.01 -5.08 10.10
CA ILE A 87 -14.75 -5.31 8.86
C ILE A 87 -16.14 -5.84 9.21
N THR A 88 -17.20 -5.18 8.73
CA THR A 88 -18.57 -5.50 9.12
C THR A 88 -19.55 -5.37 7.96
N THR A 89 -20.71 -6.00 8.05
CA THR A 89 -21.86 -5.73 7.18
C THR A 89 -23.08 -5.40 8.06
N PRO A 90 -23.93 -4.44 7.67
CA PRO A 90 -25.20 -4.23 8.37
C PRO A 90 -26.19 -5.37 8.12
N ASN A 91 -26.13 -6.03 6.96
CA ASN A 91 -27.04 -7.11 6.56
C ASN A 91 -26.22 -8.35 6.18
N GLN A 92 -26.35 -9.41 6.98
CA GLN A 92 -25.69 -10.68 6.71
C GLN A 92 -26.46 -11.44 5.64
N THR A 93 -25.88 -11.47 4.44
CA THR A 93 -26.24 -12.31 3.30
C THR A 93 -25.10 -13.29 3.02
N GLU A 94 -25.36 -14.34 2.24
CA GLU A 94 -24.33 -15.28 1.80
C GLU A 94 -23.16 -14.55 1.12
N LEU A 95 -23.47 -13.67 0.15
CA LEU A 95 -22.47 -12.82 -0.50
C LEU A 95 -21.69 -11.94 0.50
N SER A 96 -22.36 -11.32 1.48
CA SER A 96 -21.65 -10.49 2.48
C SER A 96 -20.65 -11.30 3.31
N LEU A 97 -21.00 -12.53 3.66
CA LEU A 97 -20.17 -13.39 4.51
C LEU A 97 -18.97 -13.91 3.70
N GLU A 98 -19.19 -14.29 2.45
CA GLU A 98 -18.12 -14.64 1.50
C GLU A 98 -17.12 -13.49 1.33
N ILE A 99 -17.60 -12.26 1.13
CA ILE A 99 -16.72 -11.08 1.02
C ILE A 99 -15.94 -10.86 2.31
N ILE A 100 -16.62 -10.89 3.47
CA ILE A 100 -15.96 -10.70 4.77
C ILE A 100 -14.89 -11.75 4.99
N GLU A 101 -15.14 -13.02 4.67
CA GLU A 101 -14.15 -14.09 4.79
C GLU A 101 -12.91 -13.79 3.94
N LEU A 102 -13.11 -13.42 2.67
CA LEU A 102 -12.03 -13.08 1.74
C LEU A 102 -11.16 -11.92 2.23
N ILE A 103 -11.77 -10.88 2.81
CA ILE A 103 -11.05 -9.66 3.21
C ILE A 103 -10.70 -9.59 4.69
N SER A 104 -11.12 -10.57 5.50
CA SER A 104 -10.83 -10.67 6.93
C SER A 104 -9.32 -10.60 7.27
N PRO A 105 -8.36 -11.06 6.43
CA PRO A 105 -6.95 -10.89 6.72
C PRO A 105 -6.48 -9.42 6.81
N LEU A 106 -7.30 -8.46 6.35
CA LEU A 106 -7.02 -7.04 6.48
C LEU A 106 -7.36 -6.48 7.87
N GLU A 107 -8.20 -7.17 8.65
CA GLU A 107 -8.56 -6.71 9.99
C GLU A 107 -7.34 -6.71 10.92
N GLY A 108 -7.11 -5.58 11.59
CA GLY A 108 -5.93 -5.36 12.43
C GLY A 108 -4.70 -4.84 11.68
N LEU A 109 -4.71 -4.80 10.34
CA LEU A 109 -3.58 -4.34 9.55
C LEU A 109 -3.37 -2.82 9.68
N VAL A 110 -2.13 -2.41 9.91
CA VAL A 110 -1.69 -1.02 9.82
C VAL A 110 -1.16 -0.76 8.41
N ILE A 111 -1.77 0.19 7.69
CA ILE A 111 -1.37 0.55 6.33
C ILE A 111 -0.43 1.76 6.41
N SER A 112 0.86 1.51 6.20
CA SER A 112 1.81 2.58 5.88
C SER A 112 1.52 3.12 4.48
N VAL A 113 1.21 4.41 4.43
CA VAL A 113 0.89 5.12 3.19
C VAL A 113 2.04 6.05 2.85
N THR A 114 3.22 5.48 2.61
CA THR A 114 4.36 6.28 2.20
C THR A 114 4.25 6.56 0.70
N PRO A 115 4.35 7.83 0.27
CA PRO A 115 4.35 8.16 -1.15
C PRO A 115 5.42 7.34 -1.88
N LYS A 116 5.14 7.02 -3.15
CA LYS A 116 6.00 6.25 -4.06
C LYS A 116 7.20 7.11 -4.47
N ILE A 117 8.01 7.54 -3.50
CA ILE A 117 9.27 8.22 -3.75
C ILE A 117 10.29 7.10 -3.90
N SER A 118 10.60 6.75 -5.15
CA SER A 118 11.83 6.05 -5.47
C SER A 118 12.95 7.02 -5.14
N ILE A 119 13.54 6.90 -3.95
CA ILE A 119 14.65 7.76 -3.55
C ILE A 119 15.82 7.36 -4.45
N GLU A 120 16.27 8.25 -5.33
CA GLU A 120 17.59 8.12 -5.93
C GLU A 120 18.61 8.41 -4.85
N ILE A 121 19.11 7.34 -4.22
CA ILE A 121 20.10 7.42 -3.17
C ILE A 121 21.48 7.22 -3.80
N GLU A 122 22.32 8.23 -3.65
CA GLU A 122 23.75 8.13 -3.96
C GLU A 122 24.53 8.07 -2.64
N PHE A 123 25.34 7.03 -2.50
CA PHE A 123 26.24 6.84 -1.36
C PHE A 123 27.63 7.35 -1.72
N GLU A 124 28.41 7.81 -0.73
CA GLU A 124 29.82 8.17 -0.93
C GLU A 124 30.64 6.99 -1.49
N GLU A 125 30.29 5.78 -1.09
CA GLU A 125 31.02 4.57 -1.41
C GLU A 125 30.43 3.82 -2.61
N LYS A 126 31.25 3.62 -3.65
CA LYS A 126 30.83 2.98 -4.91
C LYS A 126 30.20 1.60 -4.71
N PHE A 127 30.74 0.77 -3.82
CA PHE A 127 30.22 -0.59 -3.60
C PHE A 127 28.80 -0.59 -3.00
N LEU A 128 28.42 0.47 -2.26
CA LEU A 128 27.07 0.66 -1.73
C LEU A 128 26.11 1.05 -2.86
N ASN A 129 26.52 1.95 -3.76
CA ASN A 129 25.76 2.29 -4.95
C ASN A 129 25.52 1.08 -5.85
N ASP A 130 26.56 0.27 -6.10
CA ASP A 130 26.46 -0.93 -6.92
C ASP A 130 25.53 -1.97 -6.29
N PHE A 131 25.53 -2.10 -4.96
CA PHE A 131 24.57 -2.93 -4.24
C PHE A 131 23.14 -2.39 -4.35
N HIS A 132 22.94 -1.08 -4.13
CA HIS A 132 21.62 -0.46 -4.22
C HIS A 132 21.00 -0.61 -5.61
N LYS A 133 21.80 -0.40 -6.66
CA LYS A 133 21.40 -0.61 -8.07
C LYS A 133 20.97 -2.05 -8.36
N ARG A 134 21.63 -3.05 -7.74
CA ARG A 134 21.24 -4.47 -7.86
C ARG A 134 19.98 -4.80 -7.05
N LEU A 135 19.83 -4.21 -5.88
CA LEU A 135 18.71 -4.48 -4.97
C LEU A 135 17.39 -3.91 -5.50
N ARG A 136 17.44 -2.71 -6.10
CA ARG A 136 16.26 -1.98 -6.60
C ARG A 136 15.34 -2.80 -7.53
N PRO A 137 15.82 -3.40 -8.64
CA PRO A 137 14.94 -4.18 -9.51
C PRO A 137 14.34 -5.41 -8.81
N LEU A 138 15.06 -6.02 -7.86
CA LEU A 138 14.58 -7.20 -7.12
C LEU A 138 13.40 -6.86 -6.19
N VAL A 139 13.43 -5.68 -5.56
CA VAL A 139 12.32 -5.22 -4.71
C VAL A 139 11.15 -4.71 -5.56
N GLU A 140 11.43 -3.97 -6.65
CA GLU A 140 10.40 -3.43 -7.54
C GLU A 140 9.59 -4.55 -8.22
N GLN A 141 10.24 -5.65 -8.64
CA GLN A 141 9.56 -6.83 -9.20
C GLN A 141 8.51 -7.44 -8.25
N LYS A 142 8.71 -7.30 -6.93
CA LYS A 142 7.80 -7.83 -5.91
C LYS A 142 6.85 -6.77 -5.32
N GLU A 143 6.75 -5.60 -5.97
CA GLU A 143 6.00 -4.43 -5.48
C GLU A 143 6.46 -3.95 -4.08
N ILE A 144 7.71 -4.21 -3.72
CA ILE A 144 8.34 -3.80 -2.47
C ILE A 144 9.04 -2.46 -2.67
N ARG A 145 8.91 -1.55 -1.71
CA ARG A 145 9.55 -0.24 -1.74
C ARG A 145 10.67 -0.17 -0.71
N ILE A 146 11.79 0.46 -1.08
CA ILE A 146 12.80 0.92 -0.11
C ILE A 146 12.32 2.30 0.36
N VAL A 147 11.98 2.40 1.64
CA VAL A 147 11.41 3.60 2.26
C VAL A 147 12.47 4.48 2.90
N ASN A 148 13.54 3.87 3.42
CA ASN A 148 14.65 4.59 4.05
C ASN A 148 15.94 3.77 3.94
N VAL A 149 17.08 4.45 3.91
CA VAL A 149 18.40 3.86 4.06
C VAL A 149 19.25 4.73 4.99
N GLU A 150 19.66 4.17 6.13
CA GLU A 150 20.54 4.85 7.08
C GLU A 150 21.96 4.29 6.99
N SER A 151 22.94 5.18 6.88
CA SER A 151 24.36 4.82 6.82
C SER A 151 25.01 4.82 8.20
N PHE A 152 25.80 3.78 8.49
CA PHE A 152 26.66 3.67 9.66
C PHE A 152 28.06 3.17 9.21
N GLU A 153 29.05 3.24 10.11
CA GLU A 153 30.46 2.93 9.80
C GLU A 153 30.68 1.55 9.14
N TYR A 154 29.95 0.51 9.57
CA TYR A 154 30.07 -0.86 9.03
C TYR A 154 28.73 -1.51 8.66
N ARG A 155 27.67 -0.70 8.49
CA ARG A 155 26.36 -1.21 8.05
C ARG A 155 25.51 -0.16 7.35
N GLN A 156 24.66 -0.63 6.46
CA GLN A 156 23.51 0.13 5.95
C GLN A 156 22.23 -0.47 6.53
N ARG A 157 21.35 0.35 7.09
CA ARG A 157 20.03 -0.07 7.55
C ARG A 157 18.99 0.28 6.51
N TYR A 158 18.39 -0.73 5.89
CA TYR A 158 17.34 -0.58 4.91
C TYR A 158 15.97 -0.80 5.57
N THR A 159 15.04 0.10 5.29
CA THR A 159 13.62 -0.05 5.63
C THR A 159 12.85 -0.36 4.37
N PHE A 160 12.21 -1.53 4.33
CA PHE A 160 11.35 -1.99 3.24
C PHE A 160 9.89 -1.89 3.65
N SER A 161 9.03 -1.55 2.70
CA SER A 161 7.59 -1.60 2.89
C SER A 161 6.87 -2.23 1.71
N ARG A 162 5.89 -3.07 2.01
CA ARG A 162 4.95 -3.63 1.04
C ARG A 162 3.60 -3.75 1.71
N SER A 163 2.57 -3.22 1.07
CA SER A 163 1.19 -3.37 1.53
C SER A 163 0.99 -3.10 3.03
N GLY A 164 1.71 -2.12 3.59
CA GLY A 164 1.58 -1.69 5.00
C GLY A 164 2.45 -2.49 5.97
N GLU A 165 3.00 -3.61 5.52
CA GLU A 165 4.04 -4.33 6.25
C GLU A 165 5.35 -3.54 6.16
N ASN A 166 6.13 -3.58 7.25
CA ASN A 166 7.48 -3.02 7.31
C ASN A 166 8.46 -4.14 7.68
N ALA A 167 9.63 -4.09 7.06
CA ALA A 167 10.74 -4.98 7.35
C ALA A 167 12.03 -4.15 7.35
N VAL A 168 12.79 -4.24 8.42
CA VAL A 168 14.02 -3.45 8.60
C VAL A 168 15.21 -4.39 8.72
N PHE A 169 16.25 -4.15 7.92
CA PHE A 169 17.44 -5.01 7.87
C PHE A 169 18.72 -4.19 7.94
N ASP A 170 19.63 -4.63 8.79
CA ASP A 170 21.02 -4.20 8.80
C ASP A 170 21.80 -5.04 7.80
N ILE A 171 22.45 -4.40 6.83
CA ILE A 171 23.35 -5.01 5.85
C ILE A 171 24.76 -4.63 6.26
N ILE A 172 25.53 -5.62 6.71
CA ILE A 172 26.84 -5.42 7.33
C ILE A 172 27.95 -5.68 6.33
N PHE A 173 28.93 -4.79 6.31
CA PHE A 173 30.12 -4.88 5.47
C PHE A 173 31.39 -4.64 6.29
N ASN A 174 32.53 -5.04 5.75
CA ASN A 174 33.83 -4.87 6.39
C ASN A 174 34.61 -3.67 5.79
N GLY A 175 35.73 -3.31 6.41
CA GLY A 175 36.63 -2.26 5.89
C GLY A 175 37.26 -2.56 4.52
N LYS A 176 37.12 -3.80 4.01
CA LYS A 176 37.50 -4.19 2.65
C LYS A 176 36.37 -3.97 1.63
N LYS A 177 35.29 -3.28 2.02
CA LYS A 177 34.13 -2.96 1.17
C LYS A 177 33.40 -4.20 0.65
N GLN A 178 33.38 -5.27 1.46
CA GLN A 178 32.69 -6.52 1.16
C GLN A 178 31.50 -6.70 2.10
N PHE A 179 30.35 -7.04 1.54
CA PHE A 179 29.18 -7.44 2.33
C PHE A 179 29.44 -8.80 2.98
N THR A 180 29.12 -8.91 4.27
CA THR A 180 29.45 -10.10 5.08
C THR A 180 28.21 -10.82 5.59
N LYS A 181 27.20 -10.06 6.01
CA LYS A 181 25.95 -10.60 6.56
C LYS A 181 24.84 -9.57 6.46
N TYR A 182 23.61 -10.01 6.63
CA TYR A 182 22.46 -9.16 6.90
C TYR A 182 21.70 -9.69 8.11
N ALA A 183 21.03 -8.82 8.85
CA ALA A 183 20.25 -9.19 10.02
C ALA A 183 18.96 -8.36 10.12
N PRO A 184 17.81 -9.00 10.40
CA PRO A 184 16.58 -8.27 10.66
C PRO A 184 16.67 -7.50 11.99
N VAL A 185 16.18 -6.27 12.00
CA VAL A 185 15.95 -5.49 13.21
C VAL A 185 14.56 -5.85 13.73
N LYS A 186 14.49 -6.99 14.45
CA LYS A 186 13.24 -7.71 14.76
C LYS A 186 12.11 -6.84 15.31
N ASN A 187 12.42 -5.88 16.18
CA ASN A 187 11.43 -4.98 16.79
C ASN A 187 10.81 -3.96 15.82
N LEU A 188 11.37 -3.82 14.61
CA LEU A 188 10.88 -2.93 13.56
C LEU A 188 10.29 -3.70 12.37
N CYS A 189 10.23 -5.03 12.45
CA CYS A 189 9.54 -5.87 11.47
C CYS A 189 8.10 -6.15 11.92
N THR A 190 7.14 -5.97 11.02
CA THR A 190 5.71 -6.16 11.35
C THR A 190 5.21 -7.57 11.03
N SER A 191 5.92 -8.33 10.21
CA SER A 191 5.47 -9.63 9.68
C SER A 191 6.63 -10.57 9.39
N ASN A 192 6.47 -11.83 9.78
CA ASN A 192 7.46 -12.88 9.53
C ASN A 192 7.53 -13.27 8.06
N SER A 193 6.37 -13.40 7.38
CA SER A 193 6.33 -13.76 5.96
C SER A 193 6.99 -12.67 5.10
N PHE A 194 6.72 -11.40 5.39
CA PHE A 194 7.37 -10.29 4.70
C PHE A 194 8.86 -10.23 5.00
N SER A 195 9.27 -10.47 6.25
CA SER A 195 10.69 -10.56 6.59
C SER A 195 11.41 -11.66 5.79
N THR A 196 10.80 -12.84 5.63
CA THR A 196 11.35 -13.95 4.82
C THR A 196 11.46 -13.58 3.34
N ASP A 197 10.47 -12.85 2.80
CA ASP A 197 10.53 -12.33 1.43
C ASP A 197 11.74 -11.41 1.22
N ILE A 198 11.97 -10.49 2.17
CA ILE A 198 13.12 -9.58 2.15
C ILE A 198 14.43 -10.33 2.28
N GLN A 199 14.51 -11.34 3.17
CA GLN A 199 15.72 -12.17 3.28
C GLN A 199 16.05 -12.84 1.94
N THR A 200 15.05 -13.41 1.26
CA THR A 200 15.25 -14.03 -0.06
C THR A 200 15.77 -13.03 -1.08
N ILE A 201 15.27 -11.79 -1.06
CA ILE A 201 15.74 -10.72 -1.95
C ILE A 201 17.18 -10.32 -1.59
N LEU A 202 17.48 -10.13 -0.31
CA LEU A 202 18.82 -9.76 0.16
C LEU A 202 19.85 -10.84 -0.19
N THR A 203 19.52 -12.12 -0.03
CA THR A 203 20.39 -13.22 -0.46
C THR A 203 20.75 -13.10 -1.94
N LYS A 204 19.77 -12.83 -2.80
CA LYS A 204 19.99 -12.62 -4.25
C LYS A 204 20.76 -11.34 -4.56
N GLY A 205 20.48 -10.26 -3.83
CA GLY A 205 21.18 -8.98 -4.02
C GLY A 205 22.64 -9.03 -3.55
N LEU A 206 22.95 -9.94 -2.61
CA LEU A 206 24.28 -10.13 -2.05
C LEU A 206 25.09 -11.21 -2.75
N SER A 207 24.47 -12.18 -3.41
CA SER A 207 25.19 -13.15 -4.25
C SER A 207 25.90 -12.43 -5.38
N GLN A 208 27.24 -12.51 -5.37
CA GLN A 208 28.14 -12.23 -6.48
C GLN A 208 28.78 -13.53 -6.92
#